data_AF-A0ABD2NTI7-F1
#
_entry.id   AF-A0ABD2NTI7-F1
#
_cell.length_a   1.000
_cell.length_b   1.000
_cell.length_c   1.000
_cell.angle_alpha   90.00
_cell.angle_beta   90.00
_cell.angle_gamma   90.00
#
_symmetry.space_group_name_H-M   'P 1'
#
loop_
_entity.id
_entity.type
_entity.pdbx_description
1 polymer ?
#
loop_
_entity_poly.entity_id
_entity_poly.type
_entity_poly.pdbx_seq_one_letter_code
_entity_poly.pdbx_strand_id
1 'polypeptide(L)'
;MLGHMHVCKLDSNLTEDQISEHLRENGFQDVRCIKMESKRPDEYSSFRHGGVTVLVKYHTHCKELNSFKDSTLELHFEVAGIEKAEKNAIVVTLYKTQEANIDLFFLKLGEMLNIITVK
;
A
#
# COMPACT_ATOMS: atom_id res chain seq x y z
N MET A 1 10.17 -2.61 19.76
CA MET A 1 10.58 -3.84 19.04
C MET A 1 9.90 -3.76 17.68
N LEU A 2 10.66 -3.45 16.64
CA LEU A 2 10.16 -2.84 15.40
C LEU A 2 9.68 -3.91 14.40
N GLY A 3 8.38 -3.96 14.15
CA GLY A 3 7.81 -4.61 12.98
C GLY A 3 7.76 -3.57 11.86
N HIS A 4 8.42 -3.82 10.74
CA HIS A 4 8.37 -2.91 9.59
C HIS A 4 8.02 -3.74 8.37
N MET A 5 6.75 -3.79 7.95
CA MET A 5 6.41 -4.46 6.70
C MET A 5 5.72 -3.53 5.72
N HIS A 6 6.53 -2.92 4.85
CA HIS A 6 6.14 -2.12 3.69
C HIS A 6 6.14 -3.02 2.45
N VAL A 7 5.05 -3.10 1.67
CA VAL A 7 5.04 -3.89 0.42
C VAL A 7 4.70 -3.02 -0.78
N CYS A 8 5.74 -2.41 -1.33
CA CYS A 8 5.67 -1.49 -2.47
C CYS A 8 5.63 -2.27 -3.80
N LYS A 9 4.56 -2.13 -4.58
CA LYS A 9 4.53 -2.61 -5.97
C LYS A 9 5.25 -1.61 -6.88
N LEU A 10 6.58 -1.70 -6.91
CA LEU A 10 7.42 -0.82 -7.75
C LEU A 10 7.54 -1.30 -9.20
N ASP A 11 7.43 -2.61 -9.41
CA ASP A 11 7.61 -3.25 -10.72
C ASP A 11 6.25 -3.61 -11.34
N SER A 12 6.01 -3.14 -12.57
CA SER A 12 4.83 -3.50 -13.35
C SER A 12 4.76 -5.00 -13.69
N ASN A 13 5.88 -5.71 -13.62
CA ASN A 13 5.98 -7.15 -13.89
C ASN A 13 5.60 -8.01 -12.68
N LEU A 14 5.48 -7.42 -11.47
CA LEU A 14 5.00 -8.16 -10.30
C LEU A 14 3.49 -8.39 -10.39
N THR A 15 3.10 -9.65 -10.40
CA THR A 15 1.69 -10.04 -10.42
C THR A 15 1.05 -9.85 -9.04
N GLU A 16 -0.29 -9.73 -9.00
CA GLU A 16 -1.02 -9.66 -7.73
C GLU A 16 -0.83 -10.94 -6.89
N ASP A 17 -0.64 -12.10 -7.54
CA ASP A 17 -0.37 -13.37 -6.88
C ASP A 17 1.00 -13.37 -6.17
N GLN A 18 2.05 -12.85 -6.82
CA GLN A 18 3.37 -12.75 -6.20
C GLN A 18 3.36 -11.83 -4.96
N ILE A 19 2.60 -10.74 -5.03
CA ILE A 19 2.43 -9.82 -3.90
C ILE A 19 1.63 -10.49 -2.78
N SER A 20 0.56 -11.20 -3.13
CA SER A 20 -0.28 -11.93 -2.17
C SER A 20 0.50 -13.05 -1.47
N GLU A 21 1.36 -13.75 -2.21
CA GLU A 21 2.27 -14.75 -1.66
C GLU A 21 3.23 -14.13 -0.66
N HIS A 22 3.90 -13.05 -1.03
CA HIS A 22 4.81 -12.32 -0.15
C HIS A 22 4.12 -11.83 1.13
N LEU A 23 2.92 -11.24 1.01
CA LEU A 23 2.12 -10.81 2.17
C LEU A 23 1.79 -12.00 3.08
N ARG A 24 1.42 -13.16 2.50
CA ARG A 24 1.12 -14.37 3.25
C ARG A 24 2.35 -14.90 4.00
N GLU A 25 3.50 -15.01 3.34
CA GLU A 25 4.77 -15.48 3.93
C GLU A 25 5.21 -14.61 5.12
N ASN A 26 4.83 -13.33 5.12
CA ASN A 26 5.14 -12.38 6.19
C ASN A 26 4.00 -12.22 7.23
N GLY A 27 2.94 -13.04 7.15
CA GLY A 27 1.87 -13.08 8.15
C GLY A 27 0.76 -12.05 7.97
N PHE A 28 0.53 -11.60 6.73
CA PHE A 28 -0.50 -10.65 6.29
C PHE A 28 -1.45 -11.28 5.26
N GLN A 29 -1.82 -12.56 5.46
CA GLN A 29 -2.76 -13.30 4.60
C GLN A 29 -4.17 -12.71 4.50
N ASP A 30 -4.47 -11.71 5.33
CA ASP A 30 -5.72 -10.97 5.39
C ASP A 30 -5.66 -9.63 4.64
N VAL A 31 -4.50 -9.26 4.11
CA VAL A 31 -4.29 -8.05 3.32
C VAL A 31 -4.03 -8.41 1.86
N ARG A 32 -4.57 -7.62 0.92
CA ARG A 32 -4.22 -7.68 -0.50
C ARG A 32 -3.97 -6.29 -1.05
N CYS A 33 -3.02 -6.16 -1.97
CA CYS A 33 -2.72 -4.92 -2.67
C CYS A 33 -3.05 -5.10 -4.15
N ILE A 34 -4.01 -4.32 -4.66
CA ILE A 34 -4.53 -4.45 -6.02
C ILE A 34 -4.61 -3.10 -6.73
N LYS A 35 -4.68 -3.12 -8.07
CA LYS A 35 -5.11 -1.95 -8.86
C LYS A 35 -6.64 -1.84 -8.81
N MET A 36 -7.17 -0.62 -8.94
CA MET A 36 -8.62 -0.36 -8.82
C MET A 36 -9.50 -1.12 -9.82
N GLU A 37 -8.95 -1.56 -10.96
CA GLU A 37 -9.69 -2.31 -11.97
C GLU A 37 -9.97 -3.78 -11.56
N SER A 38 -9.34 -4.27 -10.48
CA SER A 38 -9.52 -5.63 -10.00
C SER A 38 -10.83 -5.78 -9.20
N LYS A 39 -11.59 -6.85 -9.46
CA LYS A 39 -12.86 -7.13 -8.78
C LYS A 39 -12.62 -7.33 -7.28
N ARG A 40 -13.22 -6.47 -6.43
CA ARG A 40 -13.18 -6.62 -4.97
C ARG A 40 -13.90 -7.92 -4.56
N PRO A 41 -13.25 -8.84 -3.83
CA PRO A 41 -13.95 -10.00 -3.26
C PRO A 41 -14.92 -9.53 -2.18
N ASP A 42 -16.06 -10.20 -2.03
CA ASP A 42 -17.14 -9.75 -1.16
C ASP A 42 -16.72 -9.67 0.32
N GLU A 43 -15.73 -10.46 0.74
CA GLU A 43 -15.23 -10.60 2.12
C GLU A 43 -14.22 -9.52 2.57
N TYR A 44 -14.00 -8.46 1.78
CA TYR A 44 -12.95 -7.47 2.05
C TYR A 44 -13.49 -6.04 2.13
N SER A 45 -12.99 -5.31 3.13
CA SER A 45 -13.02 -3.85 3.17
C SER A 45 -11.98 -3.27 2.18
N SER A 46 -12.20 -2.06 1.69
CA SER A 46 -11.30 -1.42 0.70
C SER A 46 -10.90 -0.01 1.12
N PHE A 47 -9.59 0.24 1.13
CA PHE A 47 -8.99 1.55 1.36
C PHE A 47 -8.37 2.03 0.06
N ARG A 48 -8.93 3.11 -0.50
CA ARG A 48 -8.68 3.54 -1.88
C ARG A 48 -8.07 4.92 -1.93
N HIS A 49 -7.15 5.11 -2.85
CA HIS A 49 -6.64 6.42 -3.19
C HIS A 49 -6.09 6.40 -4.62
N GLY A 50 -6.65 7.25 -5.50
CA GLY A 50 -6.42 7.12 -6.94
C GLY A 50 -6.78 5.71 -7.44
N GLY A 51 -6.02 5.19 -8.40
CA GLY A 51 -6.06 3.87 -8.99
C GLY A 51 -5.42 2.72 -8.18
N VAL A 52 -5.01 2.94 -6.92
CA VAL A 52 -4.56 1.85 -6.04
C VAL A 52 -5.51 1.57 -4.89
N THR A 53 -5.52 0.32 -4.42
CA THR A 53 -6.36 -0.11 -3.32
C THR A 53 -5.64 -1.13 -2.42
N VAL A 54 -5.77 -0.93 -1.11
CA VAL A 54 -5.50 -1.98 -0.11
C VAL A 54 -6.83 -2.61 0.28
N LEU A 55 -6.93 -3.93 0.12
CA LEU A 55 -8.05 -4.72 0.59
C LEU A 55 -7.68 -5.41 1.90
N VAL A 56 -8.60 -5.41 2.85
CA VAL A 56 -8.41 -6.10 4.14
C VAL A 56 -9.63 -6.95 4.44
N LYS A 57 -9.44 -8.24 4.76
CA LYS A 57 -10.54 -9.14 5.13
C LYS A 57 -11.40 -8.53 6.24
N TYR A 58 -12.70 -8.72 6.16
CA TYR A 58 -13.61 -8.30 7.24
C TYR A 58 -13.19 -8.87 8.59
N HIS A 59 -13.49 -8.10 9.64
CA HIS A 59 -13.11 -8.38 11.03
C HIS A 59 -11.62 -8.28 11.35
N THR A 60 -10.78 -7.92 10.37
CA THR A 60 -9.40 -7.51 10.63
C THR A 60 -9.36 -6.07 11.12
N HIS A 61 -8.73 -5.83 12.27
CA HIS A 61 -8.53 -4.48 12.77
C HIS A 61 -7.39 -3.78 12.01
N CYS A 62 -7.71 -2.67 11.36
CA CYS A 62 -6.73 -1.81 10.71
C CYS A 62 -7.23 -0.37 10.68
N LYS A 63 -6.30 0.56 10.47
CA LYS A 63 -6.58 1.99 10.34
C LYS A 63 -6.04 2.50 9.01
N GLU A 64 -6.86 3.23 8.25
CA GLU A 64 -6.41 3.88 7.02
C GLU A 64 -5.34 4.96 7.33
N LEU A 65 -4.28 4.98 6.53
CA LEU A 65 -3.26 6.03 6.59
C LEU A 65 -3.66 7.21 5.70
N ASN A 66 -4.36 8.17 6.31
CA ASN A 66 -4.76 9.41 5.64
C ASN A 66 -3.60 10.38 5.38
N SER A 67 -2.46 10.20 6.05
CA SER A 67 -1.30 11.09 5.98
C SER A 67 -0.66 11.20 4.60
N PHE A 68 -1.03 10.32 3.65
CA PHE A 68 -0.48 10.32 2.29
C PHE A 68 -1.39 10.99 1.26
N LYS A 69 -2.63 11.38 1.63
CA LYS A 69 -3.66 11.80 0.67
C LYS A 69 -3.31 13.05 -0.15
N ASP A 70 -2.50 13.94 0.42
CA ASP A 70 -2.10 15.19 -0.26
C ASP A 70 -0.83 15.03 -1.09
N SER A 71 -0.10 13.92 -0.94
CA SER A 71 1.22 13.73 -1.57
C SER A 71 1.15 13.21 -3.00
N THR A 72 -0.03 12.79 -3.48
CA THR A 72 -0.19 11.87 -4.63
C THR A 72 -1.09 12.37 -5.74
N LEU A 73 -1.78 13.49 -5.56
CA LEU A 73 -2.79 13.97 -6.51
C LEU A 73 -2.23 14.52 -7.83
N GLU A 74 -0.94 14.87 -7.91
CA GLU A 74 -0.42 15.67 -9.04
C GLU A 74 0.64 14.98 -9.91
N LEU A 75 1.11 13.78 -9.57
CA LEU A 75 2.47 13.35 -9.98
C LEU A 75 2.56 11.97 -10.64
N HIS A 76 1.44 11.45 -11.17
CA HIS A 76 1.40 10.14 -11.83
C HIS A 76 1.87 8.97 -10.96
N PHE A 77 1.73 9.11 -9.65
CA PHE A 77 1.91 8.02 -8.70
C PHE A 77 0.80 8.07 -7.65
N GLU A 78 0.41 6.90 -7.17
CA GLU A 78 -0.76 6.72 -6.32
C GLU A 78 -0.38 5.83 -5.14
N VAL A 79 -0.90 6.15 -3.96
CA VAL A 79 -0.57 5.43 -2.73
C VAL A 79 -1.80 5.20 -1.88
N ALA A 80 -1.95 3.99 -1.37
CA ALA A 80 -2.90 3.70 -0.29
C ALA A 80 -2.16 2.92 0.80
N GLY A 81 -2.54 3.14 2.05
CA GLY A 81 -1.87 2.48 3.17
C GLY A 81 -2.80 2.22 4.34
N ILE A 82 -2.44 1.21 5.13
CA ILE A 82 -3.11 0.85 6.37
C ILE A 82 -2.08 0.62 7.46
N GLU A 83 -2.51 0.82 8.70
CA GLU A 83 -1.78 0.49 9.91
C GLU A 83 -2.47 -0.70 10.60
N LYS A 84 -1.68 -1.74 10.92
CA LYS A 84 -2.11 -2.90 11.70
C LYS A 84 -1.40 -2.88 13.06
N ALA A 85 -2.04 -2.26 14.05
CA ALA A 85 -1.47 -2.07 15.39
C ALA A 85 -1.06 -3.40 16.06
N GLU A 86 -1.87 -4.44 15.91
CA GLU A 86 -1.60 -5.80 16.44
C GLU A 86 -0.33 -6.45 15.86
N LYS A 87 0.10 -6.04 14.67
CA LYS A 87 1.33 -6.49 14.01
C LYS A 87 2.47 -5.50 14.16
N ASN A 88 2.21 -4.35 14.80
CA ASN A 88 3.09 -3.18 14.78
C ASN A 88 3.61 -2.93 13.35
N ALA A 89 2.73 -2.84 12.36
CA ALA A 89 3.13 -2.81 10.96
C ALA A 89 2.27 -1.87 10.11
N ILE A 90 2.88 -1.33 9.05
CA ILE A 90 2.24 -0.42 8.10
C ILE A 90 2.38 -0.99 6.69
N VAL A 91 1.26 -1.39 6.10
CA VAL A 91 1.23 -1.88 4.71
C VAL A 91 0.89 -0.73 3.80
N VAL A 92 1.72 -0.49 2.79
CA VAL A 92 1.55 0.57 1.80
C VAL A 92 1.60 -0.04 0.42
N THR A 93 0.56 0.19 -0.39
CA THR A 93 0.59 -0.10 -1.83
C THR A 93 0.89 1.18 -2.60
N LEU A 94 1.73 1.05 -3.61
CA LEU A 94 2.18 2.14 -4.46
C LEU A 94 2.00 1.73 -5.91
N TYR A 95 1.62 2.69 -6.74
CA TYR A 95 1.63 2.54 -8.18
C TYR A 95 2.26 3.77 -8.79
N LYS A 96 3.07 3.57 -9.82
CA LYS A 96 3.68 4.62 -10.61
C LYS A 96 3.34 4.35 -12.07
N THR A 97 2.88 5.34 -12.81
CA THR A 97 2.73 5.19 -14.26
C THR A 97 4.11 5.18 -14.94
N GLN A 98 4.17 4.74 -16.20
CA GLN A 98 5.41 4.79 -16.98
C GLN A 98 5.89 6.23 -17.22
N GLU A 99 4.97 7.18 -17.27
CA GLU A 99 5.22 8.61 -17.54
C GLU A 99 5.68 9.39 -16.30
N ALA A 100 5.56 8.82 -15.10
CA ALA A 100 5.90 9.51 -13.88
C ALA A 100 7.40 9.82 -13.77
N ASN A 101 7.71 11.06 -13.36
CA ASN A 101 9.07 11.50 -13.07
C ASN A 101 9.67 10.66 -11.92
N ILE A 102 10.75 9.93 -12.23
CA ILE A 102 11.35 8.96 -11.31
C ILE A 102 12.05 9.62 -10.12
N ASP A 103 12.68 10.77 -10.31
CA ASP A 103 13.38 11.49 -9.25
C ASP A 103 12.39 12.04 -8.23
N LEU A 104 11.30 12.62 -8.73
CA LEU A 104 10.22 13.11 -7.89
C LEU A 104 9.49 11.98 -7.16
N PHE A 105 9.32 10.83 -7.82
CA PHE A 105 8.80 9.62 -7.18
C PHE A 105 9.67 9.19 -5.98
N PHE A 106 10.99 9.11 -6.17
CA PHE A 106 11.90 8.72 -5.08
C PHE A 106 11.93 9.75 -3.95
N LEU A 107 11.88 11.05 -4.27
CA LEU A 107 11.76 12.10 -3.27
C LEU A 107 10.52 11.90 -2.39
N LYS A 108 9.36 11.67 -3.01
CA LYS A 108 8.10 11.45 -2.29
C LYS A 108 8.07 10.13 -1.55
N LEU A 109 8.68 9.07 -2.09
CA LEU A 109 8.87 7.83 -1.36
C LEU A 109 9.69 8.05 -0.09
N GLY A 110 10.77 8.85 -0.16
CA GLY A 110 11.55 9.24 1.01
C GLY A 110 10.73 10.00 2.05
N GLU A 111 9.91 10.97 1.64
CA GLU A 111 9.00 11.71 2.52
C GLU A 111 8.00 10.76 3.23
N MET A 112 7.39 9.83 2.49
CA MET A 112 6.46 8.84 3.06
C MET A 112 7.14 7.89 4.04
N LEU A 113 8.34 7.40 3.72
CA LEU A 113 9.12 6.56 4.62
C LEU A 113 9.50 7.33 5.90
N ASN A 114 9.82 8.62 5.81
CA ASN A 114 10.05 9.46 6.98
C ASN A 114 8.79 9.60 7.86
N ILE A 115 7.60 9.83 7.27
CA ILE A 115 6.34 9.89 8.02
C ILE A 115 6.09 8.59 8.79
N ILE A 116 6.43 7.45 8.19
CA ILE A 116 6.21 6.14 8.81
C ILE A 116 7.25 5.85 9.90
N THR A 117 8.51 6.24 9.70
CA THR A 117 9.61 5.93 10.62
C THR A 117 9.69 6.86 11.83
N VAL A 118 9.11 8.05 11.75
CA VAL A 118 9.08 9.05 12.84
C VAL A 118 7.82 8.92 13.72
N LYS A 119 6.87 8.05 13.35
CA LYS A 119 5.76 7.64 14.22
C LYS A 119 6.22 6.74 15.36
#